data_AF-A0A5J4PMH1-F1
#
_entry.id   AF-A0A5J4PMH1-F1
#
_cell.length_a   1.000
_cell.length_b   1.000
_cell.length_c   1.000
_cell.angle_alpha   90.00
_cell.angle_beta   90.00
_cell.angle_gamma   90.00
#
_symmetry.space_group_name_H-M   'P 1'
#
loop_
_entity.id
_entity.type
_entity.pdbx_description
1 polymer ?
#
loop_
_entity_poly.entity_id
_entity_poly.type
_entity_poly.pdbx_seq_one_letter_code
_entity_poly.pdbx_strand_id
1 'polypeptide(L)'
;FQPREPFSPLFGAMKKTSVMPEFQITQEYLGFSNHTAYLATMWKECLDSDTYQQGKGATVARVTDGSIYPQKYSAIAGVANIGMDVNWCGHHLAQANWYAFGRLAWNHELTAEDIINEWITLTFSAPESKANIPKLNTILSKLMLESREAVVTYMMPLGLHHLFALGHHYGPEPWCDVPSARQDWMPKYYHKADVNGIGFDRSSKGSNAVSQYHSPLSEELDNPATCPENVILWFHHLSWDYKMKSGRTLWDELCYTYDSGVQQVRSLQKLWDEVEPYIDAERFREVQSKFKIQTRDAVWWKDGCLLYFQGFSKQPIPYDIERPVHELDKMKSFRMRISNNEKANINQLYNK
;
A
#
# COMPACT_ATOMS: atom_id res chain seq x y z
N PHE A 1 1.40 -6.71 6.64
CA PHE A 1 2.04 -6.07 5.47
C PHE A 1 1.03 -5.64 4.39
N GLN A 2 -0.18 -5.24 4.75
CA GLN A 2 -1.16 -4.66 3.83
C GLN A 2 -0.64 -3.33 3.26
N PRO A 3 -1.20 -2.81 2.16
CA PRO A 3 -0.73 -1.54 1.55
C PRO A 3 -0.64 -0.36 2.53
N ARG A 4 -1.52 -0.32 3.54
CA ARG A 4 -1.43 0.56 4.71
C ARG A 4 -1.99 -0.16 5.92
N GLU A 5 -1.31 -0.02 7.06
CA GLU A 5 -1.77 -0.44 8.38
C GLU A 5 -1.44 0.66 9.39
N PRO A 6 -2.24 0.88 10.44
CA PRO A 6 -1.76 1.60 11.61
C PRO A 6 -0.57 0.82 12.22
N PHE A 7 0.34 1.52 12.89
CA PHE A 7 1.49 0.84 13.50
C PHE A 7 1.05 -0.18 14.56
N SER A 8 1.84 -1.23 14.77
CA SER A 8 1.56 -2.25 15.78
C SER A 8 1.59 -1.66 17.20
N PRO A 9 0.52 -1.74 17.99
CA PRO A 9 0.46 -1.11 19.32
C PRO A 9 1.44 -1.73 20.35
N LEU A 10 2.13 -2.82 20.00
CA LEU A 10 3.25 -3.35 20.77
C LEU A 10 4.43 -2.36 20.85
N PHE A 11 4.63 -1.54 19.82
CA PHE A 11 5.67 -0.53 19.80
C PHE A 11 5.41 0.51 20.90
N GLY A 12 6.34 0.59 21.85
CA GLY A 12 6.25 1.46 23.03
C GLY A 12 5.46 0.88 24.21
N ALA A 13 4.58 -0.11 24.00
CA ALA A 13 3.90 -0.81 25.09
C ALA A 13 4.81 -1.82 25.80
N MET A 14 5.70 -2.50 25.07
CA MET A 14 6.61 -3.51 25.60
C MET A 14 7.89 -2.91 26.22
N LYS A 15 7.77 -2.21 27.36
CA LYS A 15 8.85 -1.40 27.97
C LYS A 15 10.03 -2.20 28.55
N LYS A 16 9.90 -3.52 28.70
CA LYS A 16 10.92 -4.42 29.29
C LYS A 16 11.33 -5.54 28.34
N THR A 17 10.99 -5.43 27.06
CA THR A 17 11.27 -6.44 26.05
C THR A 17 11.79 -5.76 24.80
N SER A 18 12.89 -6.28 24.25
CA SER A 18 13.39 -5.82 22.97
C SER A 18 12.47 -6.26 21.85
N VAL A 19 11.95 -5.27 21.13
CA VAL A 19 11.07 -5.43 19.97
C VAL A 19 11.71 -4.69 18.80
N MET A 20 11.61 -5.28 17.62
CA MET A 20 12.11 -4.71 16.37
C MET A 20 10.99 -4.65 15.33
N PRO A 21 10.99 -3.63 14.44
CA PRO A 21 10.18 -3.66 13.25
C PRO A 21 10.62 -4.77 12.30
N GLU A 22 9.66 -5.46 11.72
CA GLU A 22 9.85 -6.27 10.53
C GLU A 22 9.12 -5.58 9.38
N PHE A 23 9.81 -5.40 8.26
CA PHE A 23 9.28 -4.82 7.04
C PHE A 23 9.35 -5.81 5.90
N GLN A 24 8.38 -5.76 5.00
CA GLN A 24 8.37 -6.56 3.79
C GLN A 24 8.94 -5.74 2.63
N ILE A 25 10.07 -6.18 2.05
CA ILE A 25 10.66 -5.56 0.85
C ILE A 25 10.04 -6.20 -0.40
N THR A 26 9.79 -7.52 -0.35
CA THR A 26 9.04 -8.22 -1.40
C THR A 26 7.61 -7.71 -1.47
N GLN A 27 7.10 -7.51 -2.68
CA GLN A 27 5.81 -6.85 -2.91
C GLN A 27 4.65 -7.84 -2.96
N GLU A 28 4.54 -8.73 -1.97
CA GLU A 28 3.46 -9.74 -1.89
C GLU A 28 2.07 -9.07 -2.02
N TYR A 29 1.85 -7.98 -1.29
CA TYR A 29 0.58 -7.25 -1.24
C TYR A 29 0.57 -5.97 -2.07
N LEU A 30 1.60 -5.78 -2.91
CA LEU A 30 1.84 -4.53 -3.64
C LEU A 30 2.10 -4.81 -5.13
N GLY A 31 1.41 -5.83 -5.67
CA GLY A 31 1.42 -6.14 -7.11
C GLY A 31 2.67 -6.86 -7.61
N PHE A 32 3.34 -7.61 -6.73
CA PHE A 32 4.51 -8.45 -7.06
C PHE A 32 5.60 -7.62 -7.77
N SER A 33 6.41 -8.25 -8.63
CA SER A 33 7.36 -7.57 -9.52
C SER A 33 6.70 -6.94 -10.76
N ASN A 34 5.40 -6.63 -10.72
CA ASN A 34 4.69 -5.99 -11.83
C ASN A 34 4.33 -4.52 -11.55
N HIS A 35 4.17 -4.15 -10.28
CA HIS A 35 3.74 -2.80 -9.91
C HIS A 35 4.92 -2.04 -9.31
N THR A 36 5.01 -0.74 -9.60
CA THR A 36 5.94 0.16 -8.92
C THR A 36 5.30 0.65 -7.62
N ALA A 37 5.98 0.40 -6.49
CA ALA A 37 5.62 0.89 -5.17
C ALA A 37 6.89 1.15 -4.34
N TYR A 38 7.21 2.42 -4.07
CA TYR A 38 8.39 2.80 -3.31
C TYR A 38 8.14 2.75 -1.81
N LEU A 39 8.76 1.77 -1.15
CA LEU A 39 8.41 1.36 0.22
C LEU A 39 9.03 2.24 1.30
N ALA A 40 10.02 3.09 0.97
CA ALA A 40 10.57 4.02 1.96
C ALA A 40 9.49 4.95 2.52
N THR A 41 8.53 5.40 1.71
CA THR A 41 7.40 6.23 2.16
C THR A 41 6.53 5.49 3.18
N MET A 42 6.26 4.19 2.96
CA MET A 42 5.52 3.33 3.89
C MET A 42 6.30 3.13 5.20
N TRP A 43 7.60 2.84 5.12
CA TRP A 43 8.40 2.58 6.31
C TRP A 43 8.64 3.85 7.12
N LYS A 44 8.79 5.01 6.46
CA LYS A 44 8.81 6.32 7.13
C LYS A 44 7.48 6.62 7.83
N GLU A 45 6.34 6.38 7.17
CA GLU A 45 5.01 6.51 7.80
C GLU A 45 4.93 5.69 9.11
N CYS A 46 5.46 4.45 9.13
CA CYS A 46 5.54 3.63 10.34
C CYS A 46 6.56 4.17 11.36
N LEU A 47 7.82 4.34 10.96
CA LEU A 47 8.94 4.72 11.84
C LEU A 47 8.71 6.08 12.53
N ASP A 48 8.05 7.02 11.84
CA ASP A 48 7.75 8.36 12.34
C ASP A 48 6.43 8.45 13.11
N SER A 49 5.61 7.41 13.10
CA SER A 49 4.35 7.41 13.84
C SER A 49 4.61 7.59 15.33
N ASP A 50 3.99 8.62 15.93
CA ASP A 50 4.12 8.92 17.35
C ASP A 50 3.30 7.92 18.18
N THR A 51 3.97 7.20 19.08
CA THR A 51 3.31 6.24 19.97
C THR A 51 2.77 6.90 21.24
N TYR A 52 3.21 8.12 21.55
CA TYR A 52 2.87 8.88 22.75
C TYR A 52 3.20 8.23 24.11
N GLN A 53 3.84 7.07 24.15
CA GLN A 53 4.13 6.30 25.37
C GLN A 53 5.09 6.99 26.36
N GLN A 54 5.75 8.08 25.93
CA GLN A 54 6.53 9.02 26.76
C GLN A 54 6.25 10.47 26.36
N GLY A 55 4.98 10.78 26.05
CA GLY A 55 4.58 12.06 25.49
C GLY A 55 4.94 12.19 24.01
N LYS A 56 4.71 13.40 23.47
CA LYS A 56 4.91 13.70 22.05
C LYS A 56 6.36 13.50 21.61
N GLY A 57 6.53 12.95 20.42
CA GLY A 57 7.80 12.62 19.80
C GLY A 57 8.28 11.21 20.13
N ALA A 58 7.49 10.38 20.80
CA ALA A 58 7.83 8.99 21.10
C ALA A 58 7.57 8.08 19.90
N THR A 59 8.26 8.33 18.78
CA THR A 59 8.00 7.63 17.52
C THR A 59 8.32 6.14 17.59
N VAL A 60 7.74 5.32 16.70
CA VAL A 60 8.03 3.88 16.57
C VAL A 60 9.54 3.63 16.49
N ALA A 61 10.27 4.41 15.71
CA ALA A 61 11.72 4.30 15.64
C ALA A 61 12.39 4.52 17.01
N ARG A 62 12.06 5.62 17.71
CA ARG A 62 12.70 5.98 18.99
C ARG A 62 12.37 5.03 20.15
N VAL A 63 11.20 4.36 20.11
CA VAL A 63 10.85 3.34 21.11
C VAL A 63 11.47 1.97 20.82
N THR A 64 11.99 1.75 19.61
CA THR A 64 12.62 0.48 19.19
C THR A 64 14.14 0.57 19.06
N ASP A 65 14.71 1.75 18.80
CA ASP A 65 16.16 1.94 18.63
C ASP A 65 16.95 2.02 19.95
N GLY A 66 16.25 2.17 21.09
CA GLY A 66 16.85 2.29 22.41
C GLY A 66 16.89 3.71 22.99
N SER A 67 16.46 4.72 22.23
CA SER A 67 16.53 6.14 22.63
C SER A 67 15.57 6.49 23.78
N ILE A 68 14.39 5.86 23.83
CA ILE A 68 13.37 6.14 24.85
C ILE A 68 13.37 5.08 25.95
N TYR A 69 13.43 3.81 25.56
CA TYR A 69 13.49 2.68 26.48
C TYR A 69 14.84 2.00 26.33
N PRO A 70 15.57 1.69 27.42
CA PRO A 70 16.81 0.94 27.32
C PRO A 70 16.58 -0.42 26.65
N GLN A 71 17.18 -0.61 25.47
CA GLN A 71 17.13 -1.87 24.73
C GLN A 71 18.50 -2.53 24.74
N LYS A 72 18.56 -3.82 25.07
CA LYS A 72 19.82 -4.58 25.00
C LYS A 72 20.27 -4.77 23.55
N TYR A 73 19.30 -4.94 22.65
CA TYR A 73 19.49 -5.10 21.21
C TYR A 73 18.44 -4.28 20.48
N SER A 74 18.85 -3.60 19.42
CA SER A 74 17.96 -2.94 18.46
C SER A 74 18.25 -3.47 17.05
N ALA A 75 17.20 -3.55 16.24
CA ALA A 75 17.29 -4.06 14.87
C ALA A 75 16.07 -3.59 14.06
N ILE A 76 16.19 -3.74 12.74
CA ILE A 76 15.07 -3.72 11.79
C ILE A 76 15.30 -4.94 10.88
N ALA A 77 14.26 -5.76 10.69
CA ALA A 77 14.30 -6.92 9.80
C ALA A 77 13.59 -6.61 8.47
N GLY A 78 14.09 -7.17 7.37
CA GLY A 78 13.56 -6.95 6.03
C GLY A 78 13.36 -8.28 5.29
N VAL A 79 12.13 -8.60 4.91
CA VAL A 79 11.82 -9.76 4.07
C VAL A 79 12.22 -9.44 2.63
N ALA A 80 13.34 -10.02 2.18
CA ALA A 80 14.01 -9.67 0.94
C ALA A 80 13.15 -9.87 -0.33
N ASN A 81 13.40 -9.07 -1.36
CA ASN A 81 12.70 -9.08 -2.66
C ASN A 81 13.51 -9.68 -3.80
N ILE A 82 14.49 -10.54 -3.51
CA ILE A 82 15.47 -11.02 -4.50
C ILE A 82 15.28 -12.46 -4.92
N GLY A 83 15.79 -12.77 -6.10
CA GLY A 83 15.93 -14.12 -6.61
C GLY A 83 17.00 -14.21 -7.69
N MET A 84 16.86 -15.20 -8.58
CA MET A 84 17.82 -15.52 -9.65
C MET A 84 17.69 -14.63 -10.90
N ASP A 85 16.79 -13.64 -10.89
CA ASP A 85 16.68 -12.68 -11.99
C ASP A 85 17.97 -11.87 -12.14
N VAL A 86 18.32 -11.51 -13.37
CA VAL A 86 19.55 -10.73 -13.65
C VAL A 86 19.55 -9.40 -12.89
N ASN A 87 18.39 -8.76 -12.74
CA ASN A 87 18.23 -7.52 -11.97
C ASN A 87 17.91 -7.76 -10.48
N TRP A 88 17.98 -9.03 -10.03
CA TRP A 88 17.67 -9.55 -8.70
C TRP A 88 16.21 -9.43 -8.25
N CYS A 89 15.58 -8.27 -8.46
CA CYS A 89 14.28 -7.90 -7.88
C CYS A 89 13.07 -8.15 -8.80
N GLY A 90 13.31 -8.62 -10.03
CA GLY A 90 12.29 -8.83 -11.08
C GLY A 90 11.67 -7.57 -11.66
N HIS A 91 11.85 -6.41 -11.01
CA HIS A 91 11.46 -5.08 -11.45
C HIS A 91 12.60 -4.11 -11.16
N HIS A 92 13.09 -3.36 -12.16
CA HIS A 92 14.24 -2.46 -12.00
C HIS A 92 14.05 -1.46 -10.85
N LEU A 93 12.90 -0.78 -10.80
CA LEU A 93 12.60 0.18 -9.74
C LEU A 93 12.43 -0.46 -8.34
N ALA A 94 12.21 -1.77 -8.23
CA ALA A 94 12.09 -2.43 -6.92
C ALA A 94 13.45 -2.60 -6.22
N GLN A 95 14.57 -2.44 -6.93
CA GLN A 95 15.90 -2.36 -6.30
C GLN A 95 16.01 -1.18 -5.33
N ALA A 96 15.31 -0.08 -5.62
CA ALA A 96 15.26 1.09 -4.74
C ALA A 96 14.69 0.75 -3.35
N ASN A 97 13.80 -0.25 -3.25
CA ASN A 97 13.23 -0.69 -1.98
C ASN A 97 14.25 -1.44 -1.13
N TRP A 98 15.04 -2.33 -1.73
CA TRP A 98 16.10 -3.02 -1.00
C TRP A 98 17.21 -2.06 -0.56
N TYR A 99 17.56 -1.11 -1.44
CA TYR A 99 18.46 -0.02 -1.11
C TYR A 99 17.92 0.82 0.06
N ALA A 100 16.69 1.30 -0.03
CA ALA A 100 16.05 2.10 1.01
C ALA A 100 15.96 1.39 2.35
N PHE A 101 15.72 0.07 2.35
CA PHE A 101 15.72 -0.73 3.56
C PHE A 101 17.07 -0.62 4.28
N GLY A 102 18.18 -0.82 3.54
CA GLY A 102 19.51 -0.69 4.11
C GLY A 102 19.81 0.72 4.64
N ARG A 103 19.38 1.76 3.91
CA ARG A 103 19.56 3.16 4.35
C ARG A 103 18.79 3.47 5.63
N LEU A 104 17.52 3.05 5.72
CA LEU A 104 16.68 3.30 6.90
C LEU A 104 17.04 2.41 8.10
N ALA A 105 17.52 1.19 7.86
CA ALA A 105 18.07 0.34 8.91
C ALA A 105 19.35 0.95 9.51
N TRP A 106 20.14 1.66 8.70
CA TRP A 106 21.32 2.39 9.17
C TRP A 106 20.95 3.70 9.88
N ASN A 107 20.07 4.49 9.28
CA ASN A 107 19.60 5.75 9.84
C ASN A 107 18.12 5.99 9.50
N HIS A 108 17.25 5.83 10.50
CA HIS A 108 15.81 6.00 10.34
C HIS A 108 15.38 7.46 10.15
N GLU A 109 16.27 8.43 10.41
CA GLU A 109 16.01 9.86 10.24
C GLU A 109 16.14 10.34 8.78
N LEU A 110 16.68 9.51 7.88
CA LEU A 110 16.76 9.84 6.46
C LEU A 110 15.37 10.01 5.85
N THR A 111 15.23 10.97 4.92
CA THR A 111 13.98 11.14 4.19
C THR A 111 13.87 10.13 3.05
N ALA A 112 12.65 9.76 2.69
CA ALA A 112 12.41 8.93 1.51
C ALA A 112 12.91 9.60 0.22
N GLU A 113 12.86 10.94 0.16
CA GLU A 113 13.35 11.72 -0.99
C GLU A 113 14.88 11.66 -1.12
N ASP A 114 15.62 11.84 -0.02
CA ASP A 114 17.08 11.76 -0.04
C ASP A 114 17.55 10.39 -0.51
N ILE A 115 16.92 9.33 0.02
CA ILE A 115 17.25 7.95 -0.30
C ILE A 115 17.01 7.67 -1.79
N ILE A 116 15.87 8.09 -2.34
CA ILE A 116 15.57 7.81 -3.75
C ILE A 116 16.49 8.60 -4.68
N ASN A 117 16.81 9.86 -4.36
CA ASN A 117 17.77 10.65 -5.13
C ASN A 117 19.18 10.04 -5.12
N GLU A 118 19.61 9.50 -3.98
CA GLU A 118 20.87 8.76 -3.87
C GLU A 118 20.84 7.51 -4.76
N TRP A 119 19.77 6.70 -4.67
CA TRP A 119 19.61 5.49 -5.49
C TRP A 119 19.56 5.78 -6.99
N ILE A 120 18.81 6.79 -7.43
CA ILE A 120 18.73 7.20 -8.85
C ILE A 120 20.12 7.58 -9.35
N THR A 121 20.86 8.37 -8.56
CA THR A 121 22.22 8.79 -8.90
C THR A 121 23.13 7.58 -9.07
N LEU A 122 23.12 6.63 -8.13
CA LEU A 122 23.96 5.43 -8.21
C LEU A 122 23.56 4.49 -9.35
N THR A 123 22.26 4.40 -9.67
CA THR A 123 21.72 3.42 -10.62
C THR A 123 21.82 3.87 -12.08
N PHE A 124 21.76 5.18 -12.32
CA PHE A 124 21.68 5.74 -13.68
C PHE A 124 22.87 6.65 -14.05
N SER A 125 23.89 6.78 -13.19
CA SER A 125 25.08 7.61 -13.44
C SER A 125 26.21 6.85 -14.16
N ALA A 126 25.95 6.29 -15.33
CA ALA A 126 27.04 5.90 -16.21
C ALA A 126 27.79 7.15 -16.71
N PRO A 127 29.10 7.08 -17.05
CA PRO A 127 29.87 8.24 -17.51
C PRO A 127 29.19 9.04 -18.63
N GLU A 128 28.59 8.34 -19.58
CA GLU A 128 27.86 8.87 -20.73
C GLU A 128 26.49 9.49 -20.38
N SER A 129 25.89 9.13 -19.26
CA SER A 129 24.55 9.58 -18.83
C SER A 129 24.58 10.50 -17.60
N LYS A 130 25.76 10.82 -17.06
CA LYS A 130 25.91 11.63 -15.84
C LYS A 130 25.24 13.01 -15.93
N ALA A 131 25.23 13.62 -17.12
CA ALA A 131 24.57 14.90 -17.37
C ALA A 131 23.04 14.84 -17.22
N ASN A 132 22.44 13.64 -17.31
CA ASN A 132 21.00 13.43 -17.21
C ASN A 132 20.51 13.33 -15.76
N ILE A 133 21.40 13.12 -14.79
CA ILE A 133 21.03 12.85 -13.39
C ILE A 133 20.12 13.91 -12.77
N PRO A 134 20.34 15.23 -12.93
CA PRO A 134 19.42 16.22 -12.37
C PRO A 134 17.98 16.08 -12.88
N LYS A 135 17.83 15.77 -14.18
CA LYS A 135 16.52 15.57 -14.82
C LYS A 135 15.88 14.26 -14.37
N LEU A 136 16.66 13.18 -14.27
CA LEU A 136 16.22 11.90 -13.73
C LEU A 136 15.79 11.99 -12.27
N ASN A 137 16.57 12.64 -11.40
CA ASN A 137 16.20 12.86 -10.00
C ASN A 137 14.85 13.59 -9.89
N THR A 138 14.64 14.65 -10.68
CA THR A 138 13.38 15.41 -10.67
C THR A 138 12.17 14.53 -11.04
N ILE A 139 12.27 13.76 -12.14
CA ILE A 139 11.13 12.98 -12.65
C ILE A 139 10.92 11.71 -11.81
N LEU A 140 11.99 10.94 -11.59
CA LEU A 140 11.91 9.65 -10.91
C LEU A 140 11.68 9.78 -9.41
N SER A 141 12.21 10.80 -8.74
CA SER A 141 11.90 11.02 -7.32
C SER A 141 10.40 11.25 -7.13
N LYS A 142 9.80 12.12 -7.94
CA LYS A 142 8.34 12.35 -7.94
C LYS A 142 7.56 11.05 -8.18
N LEU A 143 7.88 10.33 -9.25
CA LEU A 143 7.23 9.06 -9.59
C LEU A 143 7.31 8.06 -8.43
N MET A 144 8.50 7.91 -7.83
CA MET A 144 8.72 6.96 -6.75
C MET A 144 7.99 7.37 -5.48
N LEU A 145 8.09 8.64 -5.05
CA LEU A 145 7.42 9.15 -3.85
C LEU A 145 5.88 9.02 -3.93
N GLU A 146 5.30 9.17 -5.12
CA GLU A 146 3.85 9.03 -5.33
C GLU A 146 3.40 7.55 -5.48
N SER A 147 4.32 6.65 -5.85
CA SER A 147 3.97 5.29 -6.29
C SER A 147 3.28 4.42 -5.24
N ARG A 148 3.70 4.48 -3.97
CA ARG A 148 3.08 3.68 -2.90
C ARG A 148 1.64 4.11 -2.64
N GLU A 149 1.37 5.42 -2.62
CA GLU A 149 0.02 5.92 -2.36
C GLU A 149 -0.93 5.58 -3.49
N ALA A 150 -0.45 5.57 -4.74
CA ALA A 150 -1.22 5.05 -5.87
C ALA A 150 -1.69 3.62 -5.60
N VAL A 151 -0.79 2.73 -5.14
CA VAL A 151 -1.13 1.33 -4.80
C VAL A 151 -2.17 1.23 -3.70
N VAL A 152 -2.03 1.99 -2.61
CA VAL A 152 -3.05 2.05 -1.55
C VAL A 152 -4.40 2.48 -2.14
N THR A 153 -4.37 3.53 -2.95
CA THR A 153 -5.56 4.19 -3.49
C THR A 153 -6.39 3.29 -4.39
N TYR A 154 -5.76 2.58 -5.35
CA TYR A 154 -6.52 1.69 -6.24
C TYR A 154 -6.76 0.30 -5.67
N MET A 155 -6.06 -0.15 -4.62
CA MET A 155 -6.32 -1.46 -4.00
C MET A 155 -7.27 -1.37 -2.81
N MET A 156 -6.87 -0.64 -1.76
CA MET A 156 -7.49 -0.69 -0.43
C MET A 156 -7.40 0.68 0.28
N PRO A 157 -8.12 1.70 -0.21
CA PRO A 157 -8.09 3.03 0.38
C PRO A 157 -8.89 3.12 1.69
N LEU A 158 -8.82 4.27 2.35
CA LEU A 158 -9.64 4.64 3.50
C LEU A 158 -9.52 3.70 4.73
N GLY A 159 -8.45 2.90 4.81
CA GLY A 159 -8.27 1.89 5.85
C GLY A 159 -8.85 0.52 5.53
N LEU A 160 -9.41 0.31 4.33
CA LEU A 160 -9.69 -1.04 3.83
C LEU A 160 -8.39 -1.86 3.78
N HIS A 161 -8.53 -3.16 3.95
CA HIS A 161 -7.42 -4.11 3.92
C HIS A 161 -7.95 -5.52 3.65
N HIS A 162 -7.04 -6.42 3.29
CA HIS A 162 -7.29 -7.84 3.11
C HIS A 162 -8.34 -8.16 2.02
N LEU A 163 -8.35 -7.38 0.93
CA LEU A 163 -9.26 -7.58 -0.22
C LEU A 163 -8.63 -8.42 -1.34
N PHE A 164 -7.60 -9.20 -1.02
CA PHE A 164 -6.81 -9.97 -1.97
C PHE A 164 -7.44 -11.31 -2.32
N ALA A 165 -7.17 -11.77 -3.54
CA ALA A 165 -7.40 -13.14 -3.97
C ALA A 165 -6.63 -14.14 -3.11
N LEU A 166 -7.35 -15.13 -2.59
CA LEU A 166 -6.78 -16.09 -1.66
C LEU A 166 -5.69 -16.94 -2.33
N GLY A 167 -4.64 -17.23 -1.57
CA GLY A 167 -3.49 -17.98 -2.04
C GLY A 167 -2.42 -17.01 -2.55
N HIS A 168 -2.63 -16.44 -3.74
CA HIS A 168 -1.57 -15.71 -4.45
C HIS A 168 -1.51 -14.20 -4.18
N HIS A 169 -2.52 -13.58 -3.58
CA HIS A 169 -2.50 -12.16 -3.16
C HIS A 169 -2.31 -11.07 -4.24
N TYR A 170 -2.20 -11.43 -5.53
CA TYR A 170 -2.00 -10.46 -6.62
C TYR A 170 -3.20 -9.55 -6.97
N GLY A 171 -4.40 -10.14 -7.09
CA GLY A 171 -5.59 -9.47 -7.63
C GLY A 171 -6.70 -9.25 -6.58
N PRO A 172 -7.75 -8.49 -6.92
CA PRO A 172 -8.89 -8.27 -6.05
C PRO A 172 -9.73 -9.54 -5.89
N GLU A 173 -10.12 -9.84 -4.66
CA GLU A 173 -11.18 -10.81 -4.38
C GLU A 173 -11.94 -10.44 -3.09
N PRO A 174 -12.51 -9.22 -2.98
CA PRO A 174 -13.22 -8.80 -1.77
C PRO A 174 -14.44 -9.68 -1.44
N TRP A 175 -14.91 -10.49 -2.40
CA TRP A 175 -15.98 -11.47 -2.23
C TRP A 175 -15.51 -12.85 -1.78
N CYS A 176 -14.19 -13.08 -1.62
CA CYS A 176 -13.63 -14.39 -1.30
C CYS A 176 -14.34 -15.00 -0.08
N ASP A 177 -14.76 -16.26 -0.23
CA ASP A 177 -15.51 -17.00 0.77
C ASP A 177 -15.19 -18.48 0.61
N VAL A 178 -14.26 -18.97 1.44
CA VAL A 178 -13.85 -20.36 1.43
C VAL A 178 -14.54 -21.10 2.58
N PRO A 179 -15.36 -22.12 2.26
CA PRO A 179 -16.03 -22.93 3.28
C PRO A 179 -15.04 -23.47 4.30
N SER A 180 -15.37 -23.31 5.58
CA SER A 180 -14.56 -23.78 6.72
C SER A 180 -13.17 -23.15 6.87
N ALA A 181 -12.81 -22.13 6.07
CA ALA A 181 -11.63 -21.33 6.33
C ALA A 181 -11.81 -20.52 7.63
N ARG A 182 -10.69 -20.20 8.28
CA ARG A 182 -10.74 -19.28 9.42
C ARG A 182 -11.29 -17.94 8.95
N GLN A 183 -12.19 -17.34 9.74
CA GLN A 183 -12.83 -16.09 9.34
C GLN A 183 -11.82 -14.96 9.17
N ASP A 184 -10.77 -14.93 10.00
CA ASP A 184 -9.67 -13.97 9.93
C ASP A 184 -8.77 -14.14 8.68
N TRP A 185 -9.04 -15.11 7.82
CA TRP A 185 -8.43 -15.21 6.48
C TRP A 185 -9.33 -14.70 5.36
N MET A 186 -10.59 -14.35 5.67
CA MET A 186 -11.56 -13.97 4.65
C MET A 186 -11.71 -12.44 4.61
N PRO A 187 -11.74 -11.81 3.41
CA PRO A 187 -11.94 -10.37 3.27
C PRO A 187 -13.16 -9.83 4.03
N LYS A 188 -14.27 -10.59 4.02
CA LYS A 188 -15.53 -10.23 4.70
C LYS A 188 -15.38 -9.99 6.20
N TYR A 189 -14.42 -10.66 6.85
CA TYR A 189 -14.12 -10.42 8.26
C TYR A 189 -13.60 -9.01 8.49
N TYR A 190 -12.83 -8.47 7.56
CA TYR A 190 -12.18 -7.18 7.69
C TYR A 190 -13.07 -6.03 7.24
N HIS A 191 -13.63 -6.10 6.02
CA HIS A 191 -14.39 -4.97 5.49
C HIS A 191 -15.82 -4.87 6.05
N LYS A 192 -16.40 -5.96 6.59
CA LYS A 192 -17.74 -5.99 7.24
C LYS A 192 -18.84 -5.23 6.47
N ALA A 193 -18.81 -5.29 5.14
CA ALA A 193 -19.73 -4.53 4.29
C ALA A 193 -21.13 -5.14 4.38
N ASP A 194 -22.13 -4.29 4.59
CA ASP A 194 -23.55 -4.64 4.60
C ASP A 194 -24.41 -3.47 4.07
N VAL A 195 -25.73 -3.61 4.11
CA VAL A 195 -26.66 -2.57 3.61
C VAL A 195 -26.58 -1.26 4.40
N ASN A 196 -26.06 -1.29 5.63
CA ASN A 196 -25.97 -0.12 6.48
C ASN A 196 -24.63 0.59 6.29
N GLY A 197 -23.54 -0.12 5.97
CA GLY A 197 -22.22 0.51 5.87
C GLY A 197 -21.07 -0.44 5.56
N ILE A 198 -19.85 0.04 5.85
CA ILE A 198 -18.57 -0.67 5.65
C ILE A 198 -17.55 -0.26 6.72
N GLY A 199 -16.58 -1.13 6.98
CA GLY A 199 -15.46 -0.90 7.90
C GLY A 199 -15.58 -1.73 9.17
N PHE A 200 -14.53 -1.79 9.98
CA PHE A 200 -14.53 -2.61 11.20
C PHE A 200 -14.60 -1.70 12.43
N ASP A 201 -15.64 -1.84 13.25
CA ASP A 201 -15.71 -1.12 14.52
C ASP A 201 -14.69 -1.67 15.54
N ARG A 202 -13.55 -0.99 15.62
CA ARG A 202 -12.48 -1.22 16.59
C ARG A 202 -12.36 -0.08 17.61
N SER A 203 -13.33 0.84 17.60
CA SER A 203 -13.53 1.86 18.63
C SER A 203 -13.84 1.22 19.99
N SER A 204 -13.93 2.05 21.02
CA SER A 204 -14.37 1.72 22.38
C SER A 204 -15.76 1.10 22.45
N LYS A 205 -16.58 1.24 21.38
CA LYS A 205 -17.92 0.64 21.26
C LYS A 205 -17.93 -0.69 20.51
N GLY A 206 -16.85 -1.01 19.80
CA GLY A 206 -16.67 -2.25 19.04
C GLY A 206 -15.73 -3.22 19.74
N SER A 207 -14.66 -3.63 19.06
CA SER A 207 -13.64 -4.52 19.65
C SER A 207 -12.72 -3.83 20.67
N ASN A 208 -12.78 -2.51 20.79
CA ASN A 208 -11.93 -1.69 21.65
C ASN A 208 -10.42 -1.84 21.39
N ALA A 209 -10.01 -2.14 20.15
CA ALA A 209 -8.59 -2.21 19.81
C ALA A 209 -7.89 -0.84 19.89
N VAL A 210 -8.64 0.27 19.75
CA VAL A 210 -8.11 1.63 19.97
C VAL A 210 -7.50 1.81 21.36
N SER A 211 -7.97 1.09 22.38
CA SER A 211 -7.41 1.21 23.74
C SER A 211 -6.02 0.58 23.89
N GLN A 212 -5.51 -0.09 22.86
CA GLN A 212 -4.14 -0.59 22.83
C GLN A 212 -3.14 0.53 22.49
N TYR A 213 -3.60 1.63 21.91
CA TYR A 213 -2.79 2.83 21.66
C TYR A 213 -2.78 3.74 22.90
N HIS A 214 -1.75 4.57 23.03
CA HIS A 214 -1.63 5.51 24.14
C HIS A 214 -2.31 6.85 23.80
N SER A 215 -2.86 7.52 24.80
CA SER A 215 -3.43 8.87 24.66
C SER A 215 -2.35 9.88 24.23
N PRO A 216 -2.64 10.85 23.33
CA PRO A 216 -3.94 11.21 22.74
C PRO A 216 -4.37 10.38 21.52
N LEU A 217 -3.51 9.49 21.01
CA LEU A 217 -3.79 8.78 19.76
C LEU A 217 -4.99 7.83 19.89
N SER A 218 -5.16 7.18 21.05
CA SER A 218 -6.34 6.36 21.32
C SER A 218 -7.63 7.14 21.13
N GLU A 219 -7.71 8.37 21.66
CA GLU A 219 -8.91 9.21 21.54
C GLU A 219 -9.10 9.74 20.11
N GLU A 220 -8.01 10.08 19.42
CA GLU A 220 -8.07 10.52 18.03
C GLU A 220 -8.64 9.43 17.12
N LEU A 221 -8.18 8.19 17.29
CA LEU A 221 -8.63 7.03 16.54
C LEU A 221 -10.03 6.57 16.93
N ASP A 222 -10.43 6.73 18.20
CA ASP A 222 -11.75 6.33 18.73
C ASP A 222 -12.91 7.18 18.19
N ASN A 223 -12.65 8.41 17.77
CA ASN A 223 -13.67 9.32 17.26
C ASN A 223 -13.61 9.44 15.72
N PRO A 224 -14.66 9.02 14.98
CA PRO A 224 -14.70 9.15 13.51
C PRO A 224 -14.45 10.55 12.97
N ALA A 225 -14.78 11.60 13.72
CA ALA A 225 -14.60 12.99 13.29
C ALA A 225 -13.13 13.43 13.33
N THR A 226 -12.32 12.83 14.21
CA THR A 226 -10.89 13.13 14.36
C THR A 226 -10.00 12.09 13.69
N CYS A 227 -10.49 10.84 13.56
CA CYS A 227 -9.76 9.74 12.96
C CYS A 227 -9.24 10.12 11.56
N PRO A 228 -7.96 9.87 11.24
CA PRO A 228 -7.43 10.09 9.91
C PRO A 228 -8.17 9.23 8.86
N GLU A 229 -8.59 9.85 7.75
CA GLU A 229 -9.40 9.17 6.73
C GLU A 229 -8.67 7.99 6.07
N ASN A 230 -7.33 8.03 6.03
CA ASN A 230 -6.52 6.95 5.48
C ASN A 230 -6.53 5.66 6.30
N VAL A 231 -7.09 5.67 7.52
CA VAL A 231 -7.28 4.49 8.39
C VAL A 231 -8.70 4.40 8.98
N ILE A 232 -9.64 5.23 8.52
CA ILE A 232 -10.96 5.35 9.17
C ILE A 232 -11.75 4.04 9.17
N LEU A 233 -11.74 3.28 8.08
CA LEU A 233 -12.42 1.99 7.97
C LEU A 233 -11.68 0.84 8.67
N TRP A 234 -10.46 1.12 9.15
CA TRP A 234 -9.77 0.22 10.07
C TRP A 234 -10.39 0.31 11.46
N PHE A 235 -10.78 1.51 11.91
CA PHE A 235 -11.28 1.73 13.28
C PHE A 235 -12.80 1.83 13.40
N HIS A 236 -13.50 2.13 12.31
CA HIS A 236 -14.93 2.41 12.32
C HIS A 236 -15.68 1.61 11.28
N HIS A 237 -16.86 1.09 11.65
CA HIS A 237 -17.91 0.73 10.70
C HIS A 237 -18.80 1.97 10.52
N LEU A 238 -18.87 2.49 9.30
CA LEU A 238 -19.53 3.75 8.98
C LEU A 238 -20.62 3.55 7.94
N SER A 239 -21.70 4.32 8.08
CA SER A 239 -22.80 4.27 7.13
C SER A 239 -22.37 4.76 5.74
N TRP A 240 -22.97 4.23 4.68
CA TRP A 240 -22.68 4.66 3.30
C TRP A 240 -22.87 6.18 3.07
N ASP A 241 -23.78 6.81 3.82
CA ASP A 241 -24.07 8.25 3.77
C ASP A 241 -23.23 9.10 4.73
N TYR A 242 -22.28 8.50 5.45
CA TYR A 242 -21.38 9.23 6.36
C TYR A 242 -20.63 10.31 5.58
N LYS A 243 -20.56 11.52 6.15
CA LYS A 243 -19.91 12.66 5.49
C LYS A 243 -18.41 12.66 5.77
N MET A 244 -17.66 12.40 4.70
CA MET A 244 -16.20 12.50 4.69
C MET A 244 -15.77 13.98 4.76
N LYS A 245 -14.49 14.25 5.03
CA LYS A 245 -13.94 15.62 5.13
C LYS A 245 -14.07 16.39 3.81
N SER A 246 -14.15 15.69 2.68
CA SER A 246 -14.46 16.25 1.36
C SER A 246 -15.90 16.78 1.22
N GLY A 247 -16.80 16.43 2.16
CA GLY A 247 -18.24 16.69 2.08
C GLY A 247 -19.03 15.63 1.29
N ARG A 248 -18.35 14.69 0.63
CA ARG A 248 -18.97 13.55 -0.05
C ARG A 248 -19.51 12.53 0.96
N THR A 249 -20.45 11.71 0.51
CA THR A 249 -20.81 10.49 1.25
C THR A 249 -19.63 9.50 1.21
N LEU A 250 -19.59 8.55 2.15
CA LEU A 250 -18.57 7.51 2.16
C LEU A 250 -18.58 6.68 0.87
N TRP A 251 -19.76 6.39 0.32
CA TRP A 251 -19.87 5.69 -0.97
C TRP A 251 -19.23 6.48 -2.12
N ASP A 252 -19.56 7.77 -2.25
CA ASP A 252 -18.99 8.62 -3.30
C ASP A 252 -17.49 8.78 -3.12
N GLU A 253 -17.03 9.02 -1.88
CA GLU A 253 -15.60 9.14 -1.59
C GLU A 253 -14.84 7.86 -1.94
N LEU A 254 -15.40 6.69 -1.63
CA LEU A 254 -14.82 5.39 -2.02
C LEU A 254 -14.69 5.29 -3.55
N CYS A 255 -15.74 5.64 -4.30
CA CYS A 255 -15.74 5.63 -5.76
C CYS A 255 -14.67 6.55 -6.35
N TYR A 256 -14.64 7.81 -5.94
CA TYR A 256 -13.66 8.79 -6.41
C TYR A 256 -12.24 8.41 -6.00
N THR A 257 -12.06 7.84 -4.81
CA THR A 257 -10.73 7.41 -4.35
C THR A 257 -10.21 6.29 -5.24
N TYR A 258 -10.96 5.21 -5.47
CA TYR A 258 -10.55 4.14 -6.38
C TYR A 258 -10.25 4.65 -7.80
N ASP A 259 -11.08 5.54 -8.36
CA ASP A 259 -10.80 6.12 -9.69
C ASP A 259 -9.53 6.96 -9.68
N SER A 260 -9.32 7.78 -8.65
CA SER A 260 -8.10 8.58 -8.51
C SER A 260 -6.85 7.72 -8.48
N GLY A 261 -6.90 6.51 -7.91
CA GLY A 261 -5.79 5.56 -7.92
C GLY A 261 -5.43 5.10 -9.33
N VAL A 262 -6.42 4.87 -10.18
CA VAL A 262 -6.21 4.57 -11.61
C VAL A 262 -5.58 5.77 -12.32
N GLN A 263 -6.07 6.99 -12.06
CA GLN A 263 -5.50 8.21 -12.67
C GLN A 263 -4.06 8.47 -12.20
N GLN A 264 -3.75 8.18 -10.94
CA GLN A 264 -2.39 8.27 -10.39
C GLN A 264 -1.45 7.34 -11.16
N VAL A 265 -1.79 6.06 -11.35
CA VAL A 265 -0.94 5.13 -12.12
C VAL A 265 -0.78 5.57 -13.57
N ARG A 266 -1.84 6.06 -14.23
CA ARG A 266 -1.75 6.64 -15.58
C ARG A 266 -0.79 7.85 -15.62
N SER A 267 -0.72 8.62 -14.54
CA SER A 267 0.20 9.76 -14.41
C SER A 267 1.64 9.30 -14.17
N LEU A 268 1.85 8.25 -13.37
CA LEU A 268 3.17 7.61 -13.21
C LEU A 268 3.70 7.05 -14.54
N GLN A 269 2.83 6.48 -15.37
CA GLN A 269 3.20 6.02 -16.70
C GLN A 269 3.70 7.17 -17.58
N LYS A 270 3.03 8.33 -17.56
CA LYS A 270 3.48 9.52 -18.30
C LYS A 270 4.82 10.05 -17.79
N LEU A 271 5.01 10.08 -16.47
CA LEU A 271 6.30 10.44 -15.87
C LEU A 271 7.41 9.47 -16.31
N TRP A 272 7.11 8.17 -16.40
CA TRP A 272 8.08 7.21 -16.94
C TRP A 272 8.39 7.46 -18.41
N ASP A 273 7.39 7.76 -19.24
CA ASP A 273 7.62 8.06 -20.67
C ASP A 273 8.52 9.30 -20.85
N GLU A 274 8.45 10.29 -19.96
CA GLU A 274 9.36 11.45 -19.96
C GLU A 274 10.83 11.08 -19.71
N VAL A 275 11.13 9.91 -19.13
CA VAL A 275 12.51 9.49 -18.86
C VAL A 275 13.22 8.84 -20.05
N GLU A 276 12.50 8.50 -21.12
CA GLU A 276 13.02 7.78 -22.29
C GLU A 276 14.35 8.35 -22.84
N PRO A 277 14.51 9.68 -23.01
CA PRO A 277 15.74 10.24 -23.57
C PRO A 277 16.95 10.15 -22.63
N TYR A 278 16.75 9.77 -21.36
CA TYR A 278 17.72 9.92 -20.29
C TYR A 278 18.23 8.58 -19.72
N ILE A 279 17.63 7.47 -20.12
CA ILE A 279 17.91 6.11 -19.64
C ILE A 279 18.16 5.17 -20.84
N ASP A 280 18.84 4.05 -20.62
CA ASP A 280 18.99 3.03 -21.67
C ASP A 280 17.65 2.39 -22.06
N ALA A 281 17.59 1.97 -23.31
CA ALA A 281 16.37 1.49 -23.93
C ALA A 281 15.86 0.14 -23.36
N GLU A 282 16.72 -0.66 -22.75
CA GLU A 282 16.34 -1.94 -22.14
C GLU A 282 15.53 -1.70 -20.87
N ARG A 283 16.10 -1.00 -19.88
CA ARG A 283 15.40 -0.68 -18.63
C ARG A 283 14.15 0.16 -18.90
N PHE A 284 14.22 1.10 -19.86
CA PHE A 284 13.07 1.87 -20.29
C PHE A 284 11.88 0.99 -20.68
N ARG A 285 12.08 0.11 -21.67
CA ARG A 285 11.01 -0.72 -22.23
C ARG A 285 10.46 -1.73 -21.23
N GLU A 286 11.33 -2.30 -20.40
CA GLU A 286 10.90 -3.27 -19.39
C GLU A 286 9.98 -2.63 -18.36
N VAL A 287 10.38 -1.49 -17.77
CA VAL A 287 9.55 -0.77 -16.80
C VAL A 287 8.30 -0.18 -17.47
N GLN A 288 8.40 0.32 -18.71
CA GLN A 288 7.23 0.79 -19.45
C GLN A 288 6.20 -0.34 -19.64
N SER A 289 6.66 -1.56 -19.94
CA SER A 289 5.80 -2.72 -20.02
C SER A 289 5.12 -3.01 -18.68
N LYS A 290 5.84 -2.89 -17.55
CA LYS A 290 5.27 -3.08 -16.20
C LYS A 290 4.20 -2.04 -15.86
N PHE A 291 4.38 -0.76 -16.25
CA PHE A 291 3.35 0.26 -16.08
C PHE A 291 2.06 -0.04 -16.86
N LYS A 292 2.15 -0.68 -18.04
CA LYS A 292 0.96 -1.16 -18.76
C LYS A 292 0.21 -2.22 -17.95
N ILE A 293 0.93 -3.13 -17.30
CA ILE A 293 0.35 -4.14 -16.40
C ILE A 293 -0.31 -3.45 -15.21
N GLN A 294 0.43 -2.60 -14.49
CA GLN A 294 -0.05 -1.90 -13.30
C GLN A 294 -1.29 -1.05 -13.58
N THR A 295 -1.33 -0.33 -14.70
CA THR A 295 -2.49 0.50 -15.08
C THR A 295 -3.73 -0.34 -15.29
N ARG A 296 -3.59 -1.46 -16.00
CA ARG A 296 -4.70 -2.38 -16.23
C ARG A 296 -5.15 -3.04 -14.93
N ASP A 297 -4.22 -3.47 -14.11
CA ASP A 297 -4.53 -4.13 -12.85
C ASP A 297 -5.17 -3.14 -11.86
N ALA A 298 -4.81 -1.85 -11.90
CA ALA A 298 -5.51 -0.81 -11.15
C ALA A 298 -6.99 -0.67 -11.57
N VAL A 299 -7.30 -0.80 -12.87
CA VAL A 299 -8.70 -0.84 -13.35
C VAL A 299 -9.41 -2.10 -12.85
N TRP A 300 -8.74 -3.26 -12.88
CA TRP A 300 -9.29 -4.51 -12.34
C TRP A 300 -9.62 -4.40 -10.85
N TRP A 301 -8.72 -3.82 -10.05
CA TRP A 301 -8.94 -3.53 -8.64
C TRP A 301 -10.10 -2.56 -8.40
N LYS A 302 -10.15 -1.43 -9.13
CA LYS A 302 -11.27 -0.47 -9.08
C LYS A 302 -12.60 -1.17 -9.33
N ASP A 303 -12.73 -1.83 -10.48
CA ASP A 303 -14.00 -2.42 -10.90
C ASP A 303 -14.42 -3.56 -9.97
N GLY A 304 -13.48 -4.41 -9.55
CA GLY A 304 -13.72 -5.50 -8.62
C GLY A 304 -14.28 -5.01 -7.29
N CYS A 305 -13.61 -4.03 -6.68
CA CYS A 305 -14.04 -3.47 -5.40
C CYS A 305 -15.34 -2.67 -5.52
N LEU A 306 -15.46 -1.76 -6.49
CA LEU A 306 -16.63 -0.91 -6.61
C LEU A 306 -17.89 -1.70 -6.98
N LEU A 307 -17.82 -2.63 -7.94
CA LEU A 307 -18.99 -3.45 -8.29
C LEU A 307 -19.42 -4.36 -7.13
N TYR A 308 -18.47 -4.89 -6.35
CA TYR A 308 -18.79 -5.68 -5.17
C TYR A 308 -19.47 -4.84 -4.09
N PHE A 309 -18.89 -3.70 -3.71
CA PHE A 309 -19.43 -2.85 -2.66
C PHE A 309 -20.72 -2.14 -3.09
N GLN A 310 -20.93 -1.87 -4.38
CA GLN A 310 -22.21 -1.41 -4.93
C GLN A 310 -23.35 -2.39 -4.62
N GLY A 311 -23.04 -3.69 -4.58
CA GLY A 311 -24.00 -4.73 -4.19
C GLY A 311 -24.56 -4.54 -2.78
N PHE A 312 -23.85 -3.83 -1.90
CA PHE A 312 -24.26 -3.52 -0.52
C PHE A 312 -24.80 -2.10 -0.39
N SER A 313 -24.09 -1.10 -0.93
CA SER A 313 -24.51 0.31 -0.84
C SER A 313 -25.82 0.57 -1.58
N LYS A 314 -26.08 -0.19 -2.66
CA LYS A 314 -27.20 0.04 -3.61
C LYS A 314 -27.22 1.45 -4.22
N GLN A 315 -26.10 2.16 -4.14
CA GLN A 315 -25.93 3.49 -4.70
C GLN A 315 -25.23 3.41 -6.08
N PRO A 316 -25.59 4.28 -7.03
CA PRO A 316 -24.90 4.30 -8.32
C PRO A 316 -23.46 4.79 -8.16
N ILE A 317 -22.54 4.29 -8.99
CA ILE A 317 -21.22 4.93 -9.15
C ILE A 317 -21.46 6.33 -9.76
N PRO A 318 -20.83 7.40 -9.24
CA PRO A 318 -20.96 8.75 -9.77
C PRO A 318 -20.83 8.83 -11.30
N TYR A 319 -21.60 9.73 -11.91
CA TYR A 319 -21.78 9.76 -13.37
C TYR A 319 -20.50 10.13 -14.15
N ASP A 320 -19.67 10.96 -13.55
CA ASP A 320 -18.42 11.50 -14.10
C ASP A 320 -17.22 10.54 -13.98
N ILE A 321 -17.37 9.43 -13.28
CA ILE A 321 -16.35 8.38 -13.19
C ILE A 321 -16.47 7.43 -14.39
N GLU A 322 -15.31 7.07 -14.99
CA GLU A 322 -15.23 6.07 -16.05
C GLU A 322 -15.91 4.76 -15.60
N ARG A 323 -16.93 4.33 -16.34
CA ARG A 323 -17.76 3.16 -15.98
C ARG A 323 -16.92 1.88 -15.92
N PRO A 324 -17.28 0.94 -15.03
CA PRO A 324 -16.65 -0.37 -15.01
C PRO A 324 -16.67 -1.02 -16.39
N VAL A 325 -15.53 -1.57 -16.80
CA VAL A 325 -15.36 -2.31 -18.05
C VAL A 325 -15.38 -3.82 -17.82
N HIS A 326 -15.26 -4.23 -16.55
CA HIS A 326 -15.39 -5.62 -16.12
C HIS A 326 -16.80 -5.92 -15.56
N GLU A 327 -17.21 -7.19 -15.67
CA GLU A 327 -18.45 -7.69 -15.07
C GLU A 327 -18.15 -8.43 -13.76
N LEU A 328 -18.89 -8.15 -12.69
CA LEU A 328 -18.63 -8.74 -11.36
C LEU A 328 -18.67 -10.26 -11.38
N ASP A 329 -19.65 -10.87 -12.04
CA ASP A 329 -19.79 -12.33 -12.09
C ASP A 329 -18.63 -12.99 -12.84
N LYS A 330 -18.12 -12.34 -13.90
CA LYS A 330 -16.91 -12.81 -14.60
C LYS A 330 -15.69 -12.74 -13.68
N MET A 331 -15.50 -11.63 -12.96
CA MET A 331 -14.40 -11.50 -11.99
C MET A 331 -14.50 -12.53 -10.85
N LYS A 332 -15.71 -12.79 -10.34
CA LYS A 332 -15.95 -13.84 -9.33
C LYS A 332 -15.61 -15.24 -9.82
N SER A 333 -15.81 -15.52 -11.10
CA SER A 333 -15.49 -16.81 -11.73
C SER A 333 -14.01 -16.96 -12.09
N PHE A 334 -13.29 -15.84 -12.20
CA PHE A 334 -11.89 -15.82 -12.62
C PHE A 334 -10.98 -16.47 -11.57
N ARG A 335 -10.05 -17.31 -12.02
CA ARG A 335 -9.05 -17.96 -11.16
C ARG A 335 -7.69 -17.86 -11.83
N MET A 336 -6.82 -17.02 -11.26
CA MET A 336 -5.44 -16.97 -11.69
C MET A 336 -4.70 -18.20 -11.15
N ARG A 337 -4.18 -19.04 -12.05
CA ARG A 337 -3.44 -20.26 -11.68
C ARG A 337 -1.95 -19.96 -11.54
N ILE A 338 -1.61 -19.24 -10.48
CA ILE A 338 -0.21 -19.04 -10.05
C ILE A 338 -0.08 -19.46 -8.60
N SER A 339 1.08 -20.00 -8.25
CA SER A 339 1.51 -20.22 -6.87
C SER A 339 2.18 -18.96 -6.30
N ASN A 340 2.40 -18.95 -4.99
CA ASN A 340 3.03 -17.84 -4.27
C ASN A 340 4.52 -17.65 -4.63
N ASN A 341 5.09 -18.58 -5.40
CA ASN A 341 6.50 -18.57 -5.81
C ASN A 341 6.68 -18.19 -7.30
N GLU A 342 5.58 -17.93 -8.02
CA GLU A 342 5.60 -17.65 -9.46
C GLU A 342 5.35 -16.18 -9.74
N LYS A 343 6.02 -15.64 -10.76
CA LYS A 343 5.72 -14.31 -11.27
C LYS A 343 4.34 -14.32 -11.91
N ALA A 344 3.48 -13.38 -11.54
CA ALA A 344 2.22 -13.16 -12.25
C ALA A 344 2.53 -12.78 -13.71
N ASN A 345 2.35 -13.73 -14.64
CA ASN A 345 2.55 -13.48 -16.06
C ASN A 345 1.22 -13.04 -16.69
N ILE A 346 1.27 -11.91 -17.37
CA ILE A 346 0.13 -11.30 -18.03
C ILE A 346 -0.59 -12.25 -19.02
N ASN A 347 0.14 -13.12 -19.69
CA ASN A 347 -0.43 -14.08 -20.64
C ASN A 347 -1.25 -15.18 -19.94
N GLN A 348 -1.03 -15.42 -18.64
CA GLN A 348 -1.82 -16.37 -17.85
C GLN A 348 -3.14 -15.76 -17.35
N LEU A 349 -3.25 -14.43 -17.30
CA LEU A 349 -4.47 -13.74 -16.88
C LEU A 349 -5.55 -13.73 -18.00
N TYR A 350 -5.16 -13.95 -19.26
CA TYR A 350 -6.05 -13.79 -20.43
C TYR A 350 -6.08 -14.99 -21.38
N ASN A 351 -5.15 -15.94 -21.28
CA ASN A 351 -5.22 -17.21 -22.02
C ASN A 351 -5.93 -18.28 -21.19
N LYS A 352 -7.25 -18.16 -21.04
CA LYS A 352 -8.19 -19.30 -21.00
C LYS A 352 -9.63 -18.84 -21.00
#